data_AF-A0A097IJA5-F1
#
_entry.id   AF-A0A097IJA5-F1
#
_cell.length_a   1.000
_cell.length_b   1.000
_cell.length_c   1.000
_cell.angle_alpha   90.00
_cell.angle_beta   90.00
_cell.angle_gamma   90.00
#
_symmetry.space_group_name_H-M   'P 1'
#
loop_
_entity.id
_entity.type
_entity.pdbx_description
1 polymer ?
#
loop_
_entity_poly.entity_id
_entity_poly.type
_entity_poly.pdbx_seq_one_letter_code
_entity_poly.pdbx_strand_id
1 'polypeptide(L)'
;MIRWDLGLSLGPEGVGTAVRVETAHLIGVFPTAARAVSAASGAAPGGAPEHIILVYPQSMSSDELGEQLGECAIAGVKAPVATRDTEVLAAMAGRRALLIDSDAGLLASSAGPVVDFSPEVLADWFAEDPFGHSVYLTGEPASRDSYVVAARDFPPTLVERPALAALALTLMPVELSTKRRRWWSLR
;
A
#
# COMPACT_ATOMS: atom_id res chain seq x y z
N MET A 1 -13.56 22.03 14.82
CA MET A 1 -12.58 21.65 13.77
C MET A 1 -12.86 20.20 13.46
N ILE A 2 -13.14 19.86 12.21
CA ILE A 2 -13.41 18.48 11.79
C ILE A 2 -12.05 17.77 11.76
N ARG A 3 -11.97 16.63 12.44
CA ARG A 3 -10.77 15.78 12.43
C ARG A 3 -10.86 14.86 11.21
N TRP A 4 -9.76 14.71 10.52
CA TRP A 4 -9.68 13.85 9.36
C TRP A 4 -8.27 13.30 9.20
N ASP A 5 -8.15 12.16 8.53
CA ASP A 5 -6.89 11.47 8.27
C ASP A 5 -6.64 11.35 6.77
N LEU A 6 -5.37 11.32 6.40
CA LEU A 6 -4.90 11.22 5.03
C LEU A 6 -4.20 9.89 4.78
N GLY A 7 -4.68 9.14 3.79
CA GLY A 7 -4.03 7.94 3.28
C GLY A 7 -3.44 8.23 1.92
N LEU A 8 -2.16 7.91 1.76
CA LEU A 8 -1.44 7.97 0.50
C LEU A 8 -0.89 6.58 0.17
N SER A 9 -0.94 6.18 -1.09
CA SER A 9 -0.33 4.96 -1.60
C SER A 9 0.50 5.29 -2.83
N LEU A 10 1.81 5.12 -2.73
CA LEU A 10 2.75 5.34 -3.82
C LEU A 10 2.68 4.19 -4.83
N GLY A 11 2.88 4.51 -6.10
CA GLY A 11 3.01 3.57 -7.19
C GLY A 11 3.52 4.26 -8.46
N PRO A 12 3.92 3.49 -9.49
CA PRO A 12 4.41 4.05 -10.76
C PRO A 12 3.39 4.96 -11.47
N GLU A 13 2.10 4.64 -11.32
CA GLU A 13 0.96 5.39 -11.86
C GLU A 13 0.65 6.69 -11.08
N GLY A 14 1.35 6.94 -9.98
CA GLY A 14 1.18 8.10 -9.10
C GLY A 14 0.77 7.74 -7.69
N VAL A 15 0.08 8.67 -7.03
CA VAL A 15 -0.29 8.62 -5.61
C VAL A 15 -1.78 8.36 -5.46
N GLY A 16 -2.13 7.11 -5.13
CA GLY A 16 -3.46 6.75 -4.70
C GLY A 16 -3.80 7.44 -3.39
N THR A 17 -4.97 8.08 -3.32
CA THR A 17 -5.32 8.98 -2.23
C THR A 17 -6.69 8.63 -1.67
N ALA A 18 -6.76 8.59 -0.34
CA ALA A 18 -7.99 8.44 0.42
C ALA A 18 -7.99 9.37 1.62
N VAL A 19 -9.18 9.72 2.10
CA VAL A 19 -9.37 10.49 3.35
C VAL A 19 -10.29 9.72 4.28
N ARG A 20 -10.14 9.91 5.59
CA ARG A 20 -11.08 9.40 6.58
C ARG A 20 -11.55 10.54 7.48
N VAL A 21 -12.85 10.78 7.55
CA VAL A 21 -13.47 11.69 8.54
C VAL A 21 -14.17 10.83 9.60
N GLU A 22 -15.14 10.05 9.15
CA GLU A 22 -15.78 8.99 9.94
C GLU A 22 -15.50 7.63 9.30
N THR A 23 -15.69 7.55 7.99
CA THR A 23 -15.35 6.41 7.14
C THR A 23 -14.28 6.79 6.12
N ALA A 24 -13.55 5.79 5.61
CA ALA A 24 -12.58 6.03 4.54
C ALA A 24 -13.30 6.27 3.20
N HIS A 25 -12.87 7.30 2.47
CA HIS A 25 -13.37 7.68 1.17
C HIS A 25 -12.22 7.77 0.16
N LEU A 26 -12.42 7.18 -1.00
CA LEU A 26 -11.46 7.25 -2.10
C LEU A 26 -11.53 8.64 -2.73
N ILE A 27 -10.37 9.28 -2.93
CA ILE A 27 -10.28 10.55 -3.65
C ILE A 27 -9.89 10.30 -5.10
N GLY A 28 -8.90 9.42 -5.33
CA GLY A 28 -8.42 9.08 -6.68
C GLY A 28 -6.91 8.88 -6.72
N VAL A 29 -6.36 8.79 -7.92
CA VAL A 29 -4.92 8.71 -8.19
C VAL A 29 -4.45 10.04 -8.75
N PHE A 30 -3.32 10.54 -8.25
CA PHE A 30 -2.76 11.83 -8.67
C PHE A 30 -1.29 11.70 -9.06
N PRO A 31 -0.80 12.47 -10.04
CA PRO A 31 0.57 12.32 -10.53
C PRO A 31 1.64 12.70 -9.50
N THR A 32 1.30 13.49 -8.47
CA THR A 32 2.26 13.93 -7.44
C THR A 32 1.62 14.01 -6.06
N ALA A 33 2.44 13.89 -5.02
CA ALA A 33 2.01 14.08 -3.63
C ALA A 33 1.35 15.44 -3.39
N ALA A 34 1.85 16.51 -4.00
CA ALA A 34 1.25 17.84 -3.90
C ALA A 34 -0.19 17.90 -4.46
N ARG A 35 -0.44 17.25 -5.61
CA ARG A 35 -1.79 17.17 -6.19
C ARG A 35 -2.72 16.30 -5.36
N ALA A 36 -2.23 15.17 -4.86
CA ALA A 36 -2.95 14.30 -3.94
C ALA A 36 -3.40 15.05 -2.67
N VAL A 37 -2.48 15.74 -2.00
CA VAL A 37 -2.75 16.49 -0.77
C VAL A 37 -3.72 17.64 -1.02
N SER A 38 -3.55 18.37 -2.14
CA SER A 38 -4.48 19.44 -2.51
C SER A 38 -5.89 18.91 -2.75
N ALA A 39 -6.04 17.77 -3.42
CA ALA A 39 -7.34 17.16 -3.67
C ALA A 39 -7.99 16.65 -2.37
N ALA A 40 -7.21 15.98 -1.51
CA ALA A 40 -7.66 15.52 -0.21
C ALA A 40 -8.13 16.68 0.68
N SER A 41 -7.38 17.79 0.71
CA SER A 41 -7.74 18.99 1.48
C SER A 41 -9.01 19.67 0.96
N GLY A 42 -9.32 19.55 -0.33
CA GLY A 42 -10.59 20.01 -0.90
C GLY A 42 -11.77 19.13 -0.53
N ALA A 43 -11.54 17.82 -0.30
CA ALA A 43 -12.57 16.84 0.04
C ALA A 43 -12.86 16.77 1.55
N ALA A 44 -11.86 17.04 2.41
CA ALA A 44 -12.01 17.05 3.86
C ALA A 44 -12.01 18.50 4.40
N PRO A 45 -13.14 18.99 4.95
CA PRO A 45 -13.24 20.37 5.37
C PRO A 45 -12.42 20.68 6.65
N GLY A 46 -11.36 21.46 6.47
CA GLY A 46 -10.69 22.22 7.52
C GLY A 46 -9.44 21.59 8.13
N GLY A 47 -8.42 22.44 8.37
CA GLY A 47 -7.21 22.08 9.12
C GLY A 47 -6.30 21.06 8.44
N ALA A 48 -5.17 20.78 9.08
CA ALA A 48 -4.27 19.68 8.69
C ALA A 48 -4.84 18.33 9.19
N PRO A 49 -4.55 17.21 8.49
CA PRO A 49 -4.98 15.89 8.94
C PRO A 49 -4.35 15.51 10.30
N GLU A 50 -5.08 14.75 11.11
CA GLU A 50 -4.63 14.27 12.43
C GLU A 50 -3.63 13.11 12.29
N HIS A 51 -3.93 12.16 11.42
CA HIS A 51 -3.02 11.08 11.05
C HIS A 51 -2.74 11.06 9.55
N ILE A 52 -1.50 10.72 9.20
CA ILE A 52 -1.11 10.55 7.80
C ILE A 52 -0.40 9.21 7.64
N ILE A 53 -0.84 8.43 6.66
CA ILE A 53 -0.29 7.12 6.34
C ILE A 53 0.26 7.17 4.93
N LEU A 54 1.50 6.69 4.78
CA LEU A 54 2.12 6.51 3.48
C LEU A 54 2.33 5.02 3.25
N VAL A 55 1.57 4.45 2.33
CA VAL A 55 1.78 3.11 1.82
C VAL A 55 2.77 3.18 0.67
N TYR A 56 3.81 2.36 0.69
CA TYR A 56 4.81 2.32 -0.36
C TYR A 56 5.06 0.88 -0.86
N PRO A 57 5.46 0.71 -2.13
CA PRO A 57 5.75 -0.60 -2.69
C PRO A 57 6.82 -1.36 -1.92
N GLN A 58 6.65 -2.67 -1.73
CA GLN A 58 7.68 -3.53 -1.11
C GLN A 58 9.04 -3.45 -1.84
N SER A 59 9.03 -3.25 -3.15
CA SER A 59 10.22 -3.14 -4.00
C SER A 59 10.98 -1.82 -3.84
N MET A 60 10.37 -0.79 -3.25
CA MET A 60 10.96 0.54 -3.12
C MET A 60 12.14 0.52 -2.15
N SER A 61 13.27 1.08 -2.61
CA SER A 61 14.47 1.23 -1.79
C SER A 61 14.30 2.29 -0.70
N SER A 62 15.21 2.29 0.28
CA SER A 62 15.17 3.30 1.34
C SER A 62 15.49 4.71 0.84
N ASP A 63 16.30 4.84 -0.20
CA ASP A 63 16.67 6.12 -0.79
C ASP A 63 15.48 6.72 -1.55
N GLU A 64 14.81 5.92 -2.39
CA GLU A 64 13.57 6.32 -3.07
C GLU A 64 12.47 6.69 -2.06
N LEU A 65 12.30 5.90 -0.99
CA LEU A 65 11.36 6.24 0.07
C LEU A 65 11.73 7.58 0.74
N GLY A 66 13.02 7.83 0.97
CA GLY A 66 13.51 9.09 1.52
C GLY A 66 13.18 10.28 0.63
N GLU A 67 13.36 10.14 -0.69
CA GLU A 67 12.98 11.14 -1.69
C GLU A 67 11.47 11.41 -1.66
N GLN A 68 10.66 10.36 -1.71
CA GLN A 68 9.19 10.45 -1.68
C GLN A 68 8.66 11.08 -0.38
N LEU A 69 9.29 10.78 0.77
CA LEU A 69 9.01 11.44 2.03
C LEU A 69 9.35 12.94 1.99
N GLY A 70 10.43 13.32 1.31
CA GLY A 70 10.79 14.71 1.05
C GLY A 70 9.74 15.43 0.21
N GLU A 71 9.27 14.82 -0.88
CA GLU A 71 8.20 15.37 -1.72
C GLU A 71 6.89 15.54 -0.94
N CYS A 72 6.54 14.55 -0.11
CA CYS A 72 5.41 14.61 0.80
C CYS A 72 5.56 15.79 1.79
N ALA A 73 6.74 15.98 2.38
CA ALA A 73 7.00 17.09 3.31
C ALA A 73 6.83 18.45 2.64
N ILE A 74 7.31 18.62 1.40
CA ILE A 74 7.11 19.83 0.59
C ILE A 74 5.62 20.05 0.30
N ALA A 75 4.87 18.99 0.06
CA ALA A 75 3.42 19.01 -0.13
C ALA A 75 2.63 19.28 1.17
N GLY A 76 3.29 19.43 2.32
CA GLY A 76 2.66 19.73 3.61
C GLY A 76 2.29 18.49 4.44
N VAL A 77 2.70 17.30 4.01
CA VAL A 77 2.53 16.03 4.75
C VAL A 77 3.65 15.90 5.77
N LYS A 78 3.34 16.13 7.05
CA LYS A 78 4.34 16.06 8.12
C LYS A 78 4.27 14.72 8.83
N ALA A 79 5.44 14.07 8.95
CA ALA A 79 5.65 12.84 9.72
C ALA A 79 4.62 11.72 9.41
N PRO A 80 4.46 11.30 8.15
CA PRO A 80 3.60 10.18 7.83
C PRO A 80 4.13 8.89 8.48
N VAL A 81 3.23 8.03 8.91
CA VAL A 81 3.59 6.65 9.27
C VAL A 81 3.71 5.87 7.97
N ALA A 82 4.94 5.48 7.62
CA ALA A 82 5.22 4.68 6.44
C ALA A 82 5.05 3.17 6.71
N THR A 83 4.35 2.48 5.80
CA THR A 83 4.15 1.02 5.83
C THR A 83 4.15 0.45 4.42
N ARG A 84 4.49 -0.82 4.28
CA ARG A 84 4.53 -1.47 2.96
C ARG A 84 3.15 -1.93 2.53
N ASP A 85 2.90 -1.92 1.22
CA ASP A 85 1.67 -2.45 0.62
C ASP A 85 1.35 -3.89 1.07
N THR A 86 2.35 -4.77 1.06
CA THR A 86 2.18 -6.16 1.50
C THR A 86 1.88 -6.28 2.99
N GLU A 87 2.35 -5.35 3.84
CA GLU A 87 2.04 -5.32 5.27
C GLU A 87 0.57 -4.94 5.51
N VAL A 88 0.07 -3.96 4.77
CA VAL A 88 -1.34 -3.52 4.79
C VAL A 88 -2.25 -4.66 4.33
N LEU A 89 -1.90 -5.30 3.21
CA LEU A 89 -2.66 -6.44 2.67
C LEU A 89 -2.65 -7.64 3.60
N ALA A 90 -1.49 -7.95 4.21
CA ALA A 90 -1.38 -9.07 5.15
C ALA A 90 -2.19 -8.84 6.43
N ALA A 91 -2.21 -7.59 6.94
CA ALA A 91 -3.03 -7.22 8.08
C ALA A 91 -4.52 -7.39 7.76
N MET A 92 -4.99 -6.91 6.60
CA MET A 92 -6.37 -7.10 6.15
C MET A 92 -6.74 -8.58 5.98
N ALA A 93 -5.86 -9.38 5.40
CA ALA A 93 -6.13 -10.78 5.08
C ALA A 93 -6.08 -11.71 6.32
N GLY A 94 -5.49 -11.25 7.41
CA GLY A 94 -5.16 -12.06 8.59
C GLY A 94 -4.14 -13.18 8.30
N ARG A 95 -3.42 -13.09 7.17
CA ARG A 95 -2.49 -14.11 6.67
C ARG A 95 -1.42 -13.46 5.77
N ARG A 96 -0.51 -14.24 5.19
CA ARG A 96 0.53 -13.69 4.31
C ARG A 96 -0.09 -13.16 3.02
N ALA A 97 0.33 -11.96 2.62
CA ALA A 97 -0.01 -11.40 1.32
C ALA A 97 1.12 -11.64 0.33
N LEU A 98 0.75 -12.16 -0.85
CA LEU A 98 1.57 -12.18 -2.05
C LEU A 98 0.99 -11.11 -3.00
N LEU A 99 1.81 -10.14 -3.39
CA LEU A 99 1.41 -9.04 -4.26
C LEU A 99 2.17 -9.13 -5.57
N ILE A 100 1.43 -9.29 -6.66
CA ILE A 100 1.92 -9.15 -8.02
C ILE A 100 1.84 -7.66 -8.38
N ASP A 101 2.98 -7.05 -8.69
CA ASP A 101 3.04 -5.69 -9.25
C ASP A 101 3.25 -5.81 -10.76
N SER A 102 2.19 -5.59 -11.55
CA SER A 102 2.24 -5.76 -13.01
C SER A 102 3.06 -4.70 -13.72
N ASP A 103 3.26 -3.53 -13.09
CA ASP A 103 4.02 -2.44 -13.69
C ASP A 103 5.53 -2.68 -13.57
N ALA A 104 5.93 -3.28 -12.45
CA ALA A 104 7.32 -3.67 -12.21
C ALA A 104 7.64 -5.09 -12.68
N GLY A 105 6.62 -5.93 -12.90
CA GLY A 105 6.79 -7.35 -13.22
C GLY A 105 7.33 -8.18 -12.05
N LEU A 106 6.92 -7.82 -10.83
CA LEU A 106 7.47 -8.39 -9.59
C LEU A 106 6.41 -9.14 -8.79
N LEU A 107 6.88 -10.10 -7.99
CA LEU A 107 6.15 -10.77 -6.93
C LEU A 107 6.77 -10.41 -5.57
N ALA A 108 5.97 -9.82 -4.70
CA ALA A 108 6.36 -9.40 -3.36
C ALA A 108 5.61 -10.18 -2.29
N SER A 109 6.29 -10.50 -1.18
CA SER A 109 5.69 -11.13 0.00
C SER A 109 5.87 -10.27 1.24
N SER A 110 4.83 -10.23 2.09
CA SER A 110 4.88 -9.58 3.41
C SER A 110 5.96 -10.12 4.37
N ALA A 111 6.53 -11.30 4.08
CA ALA A 111 7.52 -11.95 4.93
C ALA A 111 8.73 -12.50 4.13
N GLY A 112 8.88 -12.11 2.86
CA GLY A 112 9.85 -12.70 1.94
C GLY A 112 10.53 -11.67 1.04
N PRO A 113 11.41 -12.15 0.13
CA PRO A 113 12.03 -11.29 -0.85
C PRO A 113 11.02 -10.76 -1.87
N VAL A 114 11.44 -9.75 -2.62
CA VAL A 114 10.80 -9.37 -3.88
C VAL A 114 11.57 -10.08 -4.99
N VAL A 115 10.85 -10.73 -5.91
CA VAL A 115 11.42 -11.50 -7.02
C VAL A 115 10.69 -11.16 -8.31
N ASP A 116 11.27 -11.51 -9.45
CA ASP A 116 10.57 -11.40 -10.74
C ASP A 116 9.35 -12.33 -10.73
N PHE A 117 8.23 -11.83 -11.26
CA PHE A 117 7.02 -12.62 -11.34
C PHE A 117 7.15 -13.71 -12.43
N SER A 118 6.84 -14.95 -12.05
CA SER A 118 6.48 -16.01 -12.98
C SER A 118 5.39 -16.90 -12.37
N PRO A 119 4.54 -17.56 -13.20
CA PRO A 119 3.55 -18.51 -12.71
C PRO A 119 4.16 -19.65 -11.88
N GLU A 120 5.36 -20.10 -12.25
CA GLU A 120 6.09 -21.16 -11.56
C GLU A 120 6.52 -20.71 -10.16
N VAL A 121 7.08 -19.50 -10.03
CA VAL A 121 7.48 -18.94 -8.73
C VAL A 121 6.26 -18.73 -7.83
N LEU A 122 5.14 -18.26 -8.38
CA LEU A 122 3.88 -18.13 -7.62
C LEU A 122 3.38 -19.50 -7.14
N ALA A 123 3.42 -20.51 -8.01
CA ALA A 123 3.00 -21.88 -7.67
C ALA A 123 3.88 -22.48 -6.57
N ASP A 124 5.20 -22.27 -6.63
CA ASP A 124 6.14 -22.76 -5.63
C ASP A 124 5.85 -22.15 -4.25
N TRP A 125 5.66 -20.82 -4.19
CA TRP A 125 5.33 -20.12 -2.94
C TRP A 125 3.97 -20.56 -2.37
N PHE A 126 3.00 -20.82 -3.24
CA PHE A 126 1.70 -21.33 -2.83
C PHE A 126 1.79 -22.78 -2.34
N ALA A 127 2.65 -23.61 -2.94
CA ALA A 127 2.84 -25.01 -2.54
C ALA A 127 3.46 -25.16 -1.14
N GLU A 128 4.29 -24.21 -0.72
CA GLU A 128 4.88 -24.20 0.63
C GLU A 128 3.81 -24.03 1.73
N ASP A 129 2.75 -23.25 1.47
CA ASP A 129 1.62 -23.05 2.39
C ASP A 129 0.34 -22.70 1.63
N PRO A 130 -0.43 -23.70 1.16
CA PRO A 130 -1.59 -23.48 0.28
C PRO A 130 -2.76 -22.71 0.92
N PHE A 131 -2.80 -22.60 2.25
CA PHE A 131 -3.89 -21.93 2.96
C PHE A 131 -3.45 -20.63 3.65
N GLY A 132 -2.14 -20.44 3.84
CA GLY A 132 -1.58 -19.27 4.51
C GLY A 132 -1.39 -18.03 3.63
N HIS A 133 -1.67 -18.12 2.33
CA HIS A 133 -1.48 -17.01 1.38
C HIS A 133 -2.79 -16.44 0.84
N SER A 134 -2.78 -15.13 0.60
CA SER A 134 -3.73 -14.43 -0.27
C SER A 134 -2.96 -13.73 -1.38
N VAL A 135 -3.43 -13.87 -2.62
CA VAL A 135 -2.78 -13.32 -3.81
C VAL A 135 -3.50 -12.04 -4.23
N TYR A 136 -2.72 -11.00 -4.47
CA TYR A 136 -3.17 -9.68 -4.88
C TYR A 136 -2.47 -9.26 -6.16
N LEU A 137 -3.10 -8.37 -6.93
CA LEU A 137 -2.55 -7.81 -8.16
C LEU A 137 -2.79 -6.30 -8.18
N THR A 138 -1.72 -5.54 -8.41
CA THR A 138 -1.73 -4.08 -8.59
C THR A 138 -1.04 -3.69 -9.89
N GLY A 139 -1.30 -2.48 -10.37
CA GLY A 139 -0.62 -1.82 -11.50
C GLY A 139 -1.60 -1.22 -12.50
N GLU A 140 -1.18 -0.84 -13.69
CA GLU A 140 -2.09 -0.23 -14.67
C GLU A 140 -3.06 -1.26 -15.27
N PRO A 141 -4.33 -0.89 -15.59
CA PRO A 141 -5.29 -1.80 -16.20
C PRO A 141 -4.77 -2.51 -17.46
N ALA A 142 -3.99 -1.81 -18.31
CA ALA A 142 -3.42 -2.39 -19.52
C ALA A 142 -2.36 -3.47 -19.23
N SER A 143 -1.63 -3.34 -18.12
CA SER A 143 -0.61 -4.30 -17.69
C SER A 143 -1.25 -5.51 -17.02
N ARG A 144 -2.32 -5.33 -16.24
CA ARG A 144 -2.92 -6.38 -15.39
C ARG A 144 -3.45 -7.59 -16.14
N ASP A 145 -4.01 -7.41 -17.33
CA ASP A 145 -4.72 -8.48 -18.05
C ASP A 145 -3.86 -9.73 -18.28
N SER A 146 -2.58 -9.54 -18.66
CA SER A 146 -1.65 -10.65 -18.87
C SER A 146 -1.31 -11.37 -17.57
N TYR A 147 -1.19 -10.64 -16.46
CA TYR A 147 -0.91 -11.20 -15.13
C TYR A 147 -2.11 -11.93 -14.52
N VAL A 148 -3.34 -11.47 -14.77
CA VAL A 148 -4.55 -12.21 -14.39
C VAL A 148 -4.57 -13.57 -15.08
N VAL A 149 -4.24 -13.63 -16.37
CA VAL A 149 -4.16 -14.89 -17.12
C VAL A 149 -3.01 -15.76 -16.61
N ALA A 150 -1.85 -15.17 -16.36
CA ALA A 150 -0.67 -15.88 -15.86
C ALA A 150 -0.89 -16.47 -14.46
N ALA A 151 -1.64 -15.78 -13.60
CA ALA A 151 -1.97 -16.20 -12.23
C ALA A 151 -3.32 -16.95 -12.13
N ARG A 152 -3.91 -17.42 -13.23
CA ARG A 152 -5.27 -17.98 -13.26
C ARG A 152 -5.52 -19.14 -12.28
N ASP A 153 -4.48 -19.93 -11.97
CA ASP A 153 -4.58 -21.06 -11.05
C ASP A 153 -4.62 -20.60 -9.57
N PHE A 154 -4.25 -19.34 -9.32
CA PHE A 154 -4.27 -18.65 -8.03
C PHE A 154 -4.88 -17.25 -8.21
N PRO A 155 -6.19 -17.15 -8.51
CA PRO A 155 -6.81 -15.93 -9.01
C PRO A 155 -6.60 -14.75 -8.04
N PRO A 156 -5.92 -13.67 -8.48
CA PRO A 156 -5.57 -12.57 -7.60
C PRO A 156 -6.77 -11.66 -7.32
N THR A 157 -6.79 -11.07 -6.13
CA THR A 157 -7.68 -9.94 -5.83
C THR A 157 -7.03 -8.65 -6.35
N LEU A 158 -7.75 -7.90 -7.20
CA LEU A 158 -7.26 -6.62 -7.71
C LEU A 158 -7.22 -5.58 -6.58
N VAL A 159 -6.13 -4.82 -6.53
CA VAL A 159 -5.91 -3.76 -5.54
C VAL A 159 -5.58 -2.47 -6.28
N GLU A 160 -6.46 -1.48 -6.12
CA GLU A 160 -6.23 -0.12 -6.59
C GLU A 160 -5.48 0.69 -5.52
N ARG A 161 -4.55 1.57 -5.91
CA ARG A 161 -3.78 2.40 -4.95
C ARG A 161 -4.67 3.23 -4.01
N PRO A 162 -5.76 3.89 -4.46
CA PRO A 162 -6.65 4.61 -3.54
C PRO A 162 -7.34 3.66 -2.54
N ALA A 163 -7.70 2.46 -2.97
CA ALA A 163 -8.30 1.45 -2.11
C ALA A 163 -7.29 0.96 -1.06
N LEU A 164 -6.03 0.79 -1.44
CA LEU A 164 -4.94 0.45 -0.51
C LEU A 164 -4.70 1.57 0.52
N ALA A 165 -4.73 2.84 0.09
CA ALA A 165 -4.65 3.98 0.99
C ALA A 165 -5.82 4.02 1.99
N ALA A 166 -7.05 3.78 1.54
CA ALA A 166 -8.24 3.71 2.39
C ALA A 166 -8.18 2.52 3.36
N LEU A 167 -7.67 1.38 2.91
CA LEU A 167 -7.48 0.20 3.74
C LEU A 167 -6.47 0.48 4.85
N ALA A 168 -5.34 1.10 4.54
CA ALA A 168 -4.34 1.47 5.53
C ALA A 168 -4.91 2.41 6.61
N LEU A 169 -5.78 3.36 6.23
CA LEU A 169 -6.49 4.21 7.19
C LEU A 169 -7.35 3.38 8.14
N THR A 170 -8.07 2.41 7.61
CA THR A 170 -8.99 1.55 8.38
C THR A 170 -8.24 0.69 9.42
N LEU A 171 -6.99 0.29 9.14
CA LEU A 171 -6.19 -0.56 10.01
C LEU A 171 -5.42 0.20 11.13
N MET A 172 -5.43 1.54 11.13
CA MET A 172 -4.74 2.35 12.14
C MET A 172 -5.59 2.71 13.38
N PRO A 173 -4.98 2.82 14.59
CA PRO A 173 -3.55 2.63 14.91
C PRO A 173 -3.21 1.25 15.54
N VAL A 174 -4.19 0.35 15.65
CA VAL A 174 -4.12 -0.82 16.54
C VAL A 174 -3.18 -1.93 16.03
N GLU A 175 -3.03 -2.10 14.71
CA GLU A 175 -2.35 -3.29 14.15
C GLU A 175 -0.95 -3.01 13.58
N LEU A 176 -0.69 -1.80 13.06
CA LEU A 176 0.60 -1.45 12.46
C LEU A 176 1.66 -1.07 13.50
N SER A 177 1.25 -0.66 14.71
CA SER A 177 2.16 -0.25 15.79
C SER A 177 2.65 -1.41 16.68
N THR A 178 1.88 -2.50 16.77
CA THR A 178 2.18 -3.66 17.63
C THR A 178 3.34 -4.50 17.10
N LYS A 179 3.61 -4.51 15.78
CA LYS A 179 4.80 -5.16 15.21
C LYS A 179 6.11 -4.40 15.47
N ARG A 180 6.08 -3.07 15.66
CA ARG A 180 7.30 -2.27 15.94
C ARG A 180 7.79 -2.33 17.39
N ARG A 181 6.95 -2.73 18.36
CA ARG A 181 7.32 -2.76 19.78
C ARG A 181 8.16 -3.97 20.23
N ARG A 182 8.32 -5.02 19.41
CA ARG A 182 9.11 -6.21 19.79
C ARG A 182 10.64 -6.06 19.64
N TRP A 183 11.14 -4.95 19.10
CA TRP A 183 12.59 -4.78 18.83
C TRP A 183 13.36 -3.98 19.89
N TRP A 184 12.70 -3.46 20.93
CA TRP A 184 13.34 -2.60 21.95
C TRP A 184 13.49 -3.24 23.35
N SER A 185 13.29 -4.55 23.49
CA SER A 185 13.40 -5.24 24.79
C SER A 185 14.37 -6.42 24.78
N LEU A 186 15.55 -6.23 24.18
CA LEU A 186 16.74 -7.03 24.45
C LEU A 186 17.97 -6.12 24.49
N ARG A 187 18.16 -5.43 25.61
CA ARG A 187 19.46 -5.03 26.16
C ARG A 187 19.40 -5.16 27.67
#